data_AF-A0A1S7RMX6-F1
#
_entry.id   AF-A0A1S7RMX6-F1
#
_cell.length_a   1.000
_cell.length_b   1.000
_cell.length_c   1.000
_cell.angle_alpha   90.00
_cell.angle_beta   90.00
_cell.angle_gamma   90.00
#
_symmetry.space_group_name_H-M   'P 1'
#
loop_
_entity.id
_entity.type
_entity.pdbx_description
1 polymer ?
#
loop_
_entity_poly.entity_id
_entity_poly.type
_entity_poly.pdbx_seq_one_letter_code
_entity_poly.pdbx_strand_id
1 'polypeptide(L)'
;MMAKEPEQTEYNFKREMLAALPNLRAFAISLIRSRDRADDLVQDTIMKAWAKQDSFQPGTNMRAWLVTILRNEFYSQIRKSGREVQDTDGVYTSRLSVPPEQHGSVDLQDFRSALAKLPDDQREAILLIGASGFAYEEAAEICGCPVGTIKSRVSRARLRLQELLGIENENEFGPDAQMSAVTAAATAR
;
A
#
# COMPACT_ATOMS: atom_id res chain seq x y z
N MET A 1 22.70 -20.40 -24.37
CA MET A 1 21.89 -19.33 -23.75
C MET A 1 20.79 -18.96 -24.74
N MET A 2 19.57 -19.46 -24.53
CA MET A 2 18.42 -19.11 -25.38
C MET A 2 17.89 -17.76 -24.92
N ALA A 3 18.07 -16.74 -25.75
CA ALA A 3 17.35 -15.48 -25.60
C ALA A 3 15.85 -15.81 -25.61
N LYS A 4 15.15 -15.53 -24.51
CA LYS A 4 13.68 -15.63 -24.48
C LYS A 4 13.14 -14.67 -25.53
N GLU A 5 12.30 -15.17 -26.44
CA GLU A 5 11.72 -14.37 -27.51
C GLU A 5 11.00 -13.13 -26.92
N PRO A 6 11.17 -11.94 -27.53
CA PRO A 6 10.66 -10.68 -26.99
C PRO A 6 9.14 -10.71 -26.77
N GLU A 7 8.39 -11.38 -27.65
CA GLU A 7 6.94 -11.52 -27.60
C GLU A 7 6.45 -12.26 -26.33
N GLN A 8 7.21 -13.26 -25.88
CA GLN A 8 6.84 -14.05 -24.71
C GLN A 8 7.17 -13.34 -23.39
N THR A 9 8.16 -12.45 -23.40
CA THR A 9 8.52 -11.60 -22.26
C THR A 9 7.49 -10.49 -22.07
N GLU A 10 7.05 -9.84 -23.17
CA GLU A 10 6.00 -8.82 -23.17
C GLU A 10 4.65 -9.40 -22.70
N TYR A 11 4.27 -10.57 -23.22
CA TYR A 11 3.03 -11.25 -22.80
C TYR A 11 3.04 -11.63 -21.31
N ASN A 12 4.20 -12.04 -20.79
CA ASN A 12 4.33 -12.36 -19.36
C ASN A 12 4.27 -11.10 -18.49
N PHE A 13 4.96 -10.02 -18.88
CA PHE A 13 4.93 -8.74 -18.15
C PHE A 13 3.52 -8.18 -18.02
N LYS A 14 2.79 -8.07 -19.13
CA LYS A 14 1.41 -7.56 -19.14
C LYS A 14 0.51 -8.39 -18.22
N ARG A 15 0.63 -9.72 -18.27
CA ARG A 15 -0.18 -10.63 -17.44
C ARG A 15 0.14 -10.48 -15.95
N GLU A 16 1.40 -10.43 -15.58
CA GLU A 16 1.83 -10.22 -14.18
C GLU A 16 1.37 -8.85 -13.65
N MET A 17 1.48 -7.80 -14.48
CA MET A 17 1.02 -6.45 -14.14
C MET A 17 -0.49 -6.40 -13.91
N LEU A 18 -1.28 -7.00 -14.83
CA LEU A 18 -2.74 -7.07 -14.69
C LEU A 18 -3.18 -7.87 -13.46
N ALA A 19 -2.48 -8.95 -13.14
CA ALA A 19 -2.74 -9.75 -11.94
C ALA A 19 -2.47 -8.96 -10.64
N ALA A 20 -1.52 -8.03 -10.65
CA ALA A 20 -1.19 -7.19 -9.50
C ALA A 20 -2.14 -5.98 -9.32
N LEU A 21 -2.91 -5.61 -10.35
CA LEU A 21 -3.71 -4.39 -10.39
C LEU A 21 -4.73 -4.25 -9.23
N PRO A 22 -5.49 -5.29 -8.83
CA PRO A 22 -6.44 -5.16 -7.72
C PRO A 22 -5.75 -4.82 -6.39
N ASN A 23 -4.60 -5.45 -6.12
CA ASN A 23 -3.80 -5.19 -4.93
C ASN A 23 -3.18 -3.79 -4.96
N LEU A 24 -2.69 -3.36 -6.12
CA LEU A 24 -2.15 -2.01 -6.31
C LEU A 24 -3.21 -0.94 -6.02
N ARG A 25 -4.43 -1.15 -6.52
CA ARG A 25 -5.56 -0.24 -6.27
C ARG A 25 -5.98 -0.21 -4.80
N ALA A 26 -6.06 -1.38 -4.14
CA ALA A 26 -6.36 -1.46 -2.71
C ALA A 26 -5.30 -0.72 -1.88
N PHE A 27 -4.03 -0.84 -2.24
CA PHE A 27 -2.94 -0.10 -1.61
C PHE A 27 -3.08 1.41 -1.82
N ALA A 28 -3.33 1.86 -3.07
CA ALA A 28 -3.54 3.27 -3.37
C ALA A 28 -4.70 3.90 -2.58
N ILE A 29 -5.84 3.20 -2.48
CA ILE A 29 -7.00 3.65 -1.69
C ILE A 29 -6.68 3.73 -0.20
N SER A 30 -5.84 2.83 0.29
CA SER A 30 -5.44 2.83 1.71
C SER A 30 -4.42 3.93 2.01
N LEU A 31 -3.59 4.28 1.02
CA LEU A 31 -2.57 5.31 1.12
C LEU A 31 -3.16 6.73 0.96
N ILE A 32 -4.09 6.90 0.02
CA ILE A 32 -4.73 8.16 -0.33
C ILE A 32 -6.09 8.26 0.36
N ARG A 33 -6.31 9.37 1.08
CA ARG A 33 -7.58 9.66 1.78
C ARG A 33 -8.78 9.97 0.85
N SER A 34 -8.67 9.72 -0.47
CA SER A 34 -9.65 10.09 -1.51
C SER A 34 -9.64 9.03 -2.62
N ARG A 35 -10.81 8.48 -2.97
CA ARG A 35 -10.95 7.41 -3.96
C ARG A 35 -10.62 7.86 -5.38
N ASP A 36 -11.13 9.01 -5.81
CA ASP A 36 -10.91 9.49 -7.19
C ASP A 36 -9.42 9.69 -7.47
N ARG A 37 -8.70 10.32 -6.52
CA ARG A 37 -7.24 10.45 -6.60
C ARG A 37 -6.49 9.11 -6.56
N ALA A 38 -7.07 8.08 -5.94
CA ALA A 38 -6.45 6.77 -5.90
C ALA A 38 -6.47 6.08 -7.27
N ASP A 39 -7.58 6.21 -8.01
CA ASP A 39 -7.69 5.65 -9.35
C ASP A 39 -6.77 6.38 -10.34
N ASP A 40 -6.67 7.72 -10.25
CA ASP A 40 -5.71 8.50 -11.03
C ASP A 40 -4.26 8.10 -10.74
N LEU A 41 -3.89 7.94 -9.46
CA LEU A 41 -2.55 7.50 -9.07
C LEU A 41 -2.21 6.11 -9.63
N VAL A 42 -3.19 5.18 -9.62
CA VAL A 42 -3.01 3.84 -10.19
C VAL A 42 -2.81 3.95 -11.69
N GLN A 43 -3.60 4.77 -12.39
CA GLN A 43 -3.45 4.98 -13.83
C GLN A 43 -2.05 5.51 -14.17
N ASP A 44 -1.58 6.55 -13.48
CA ASP A 44 -0.25 7.11 -13.65
C ASP A 44 0.85 6.08 -13.38
N THR A 45 0.66 5.26 -12.34
CA THR A 45 1.59 4.18 -11.99
C THR A 45 1.70 3.17 -13.14
N ILE A 46 0.58 2.73 -13.71
CA ILE A 46 0.59 1.76 -14.81
C ILE A 46 1.21 2.35 -16.07
N MET A 47 0.92 3.61 -16.40
CA MET A 47 1.57 4.28 -17.54
C MET A 47 3.09 4.34 -17.36
N LYS A 48 3.56 4.67 -16.15
CA LYS A 48 5.00 4.70 -15.83
C LYS A 48 5.63 3.32 -15.80
N ALA A 49 4.92 2.31 -15.28
CA ALA A 49 5.38 0.94 -15.28
C ALA A 49 5.52 0.42 -16.72
N TRP A 50 4.54 0.70 -17.57
CA TRP A 50 4.59 0.34 -18.99
C TRP A 50 5.78 1.00 -19.71
N ALA A 51 6.01 2.30 -19.48
CA ALA A 51 7.16 3.01 -20.03
C ALA A 51 8.52 2.51 -19.47
N LYS A 52 8.52 1.83 -18.32
CA LYS A 52 9.70 1.29 -17.65
C LYS A 52 9.79 -0.23 -17.71
N GLN A 53 9.01 -0.89 -18.58
CA GLN A 53 8.95 -2.35 -18.64
C GLN A 53 10.33 -3.01 -18.80
N ASP A 54 11.23 -2.38 -19.57
CA ASP A 54 12.58 -2.90 -19.82
C ASP A 54 13.49 -2.85 -18.58
N SER A 55 13.11 -2.07 -17.56
CA SER A 55 13.83 -2.02 -16.28
C SER A 55 13.33 -3.03 -15.25
N PHE A 56 12.20 -3.69 -15.53
CA PHE A 56 11.71 -4.78 -14.68
C PHE A 56 12.59 -6.01 -14.87
N GLN A 57 12.99 -6.64 -13.76
CA GLN A 57 13.77 -7.87 -13.80
C GLN A 57 12.81 -9.07 -13.73
N PRO A 58 12.68 -9.87 -14.81
CA PRO A 58 11.77 -11.01 -14.81
C PRO A 58 12.10 -12.01 -13.69
N GLY A 59 11.08 -12.53 -13.02
CA GLY A 59 11.23 -13.45 -11.88
C GLY A 59 11.37 -12.74 -10.52
N THR A 60 11.45 -11.41 -10.49
CA THR A 60 11.32 -10.62 -9.25
C THR A 60 9.85 -10.30 -8.95
N ASN A 61 9.59 -9.74 -7.77
CA ASN A 61 8.22 -9.49 -7.32
C ASN A 61 7.59 -8.28 -8.05
N MET A 62 6.79 -8.55 -9.09
CA MET A 62 6.02 -7.53 -9.84
C MET A 62 5.22 -6.60 -8.93
N ARG A 63 4.61 -7.14 -7.87
CA ARG A 63 3.79 -6.37 -6.94
C ARG A 63 4.62 -5.38 -6.15
N ALA A 64 5.79 -5.78 -5.64
CA ALA A 64 6.72 -4.90 -4.95
C ALA A 64 7.22 -3.79 -5.88
N TRP A 65 7.55 -4.14 -7.13
CA TRP A 65 8.01 -3.19 -8.14
C TRP A 65 6.95 -2.13 -8.48
N LEU A 66 5.70 -2.54 -8.73
CA LEU A 66 4.59 -1.61 -8.99
C LEU A 66 4.28 -0.72 -7.78
N VAL A 67 4.28 -1.28 -6.57
CA VAL A 67 4.06 -0.50 -5.34
C VAL A 67 5.18 0.53 -5.12
N THR A 68 6.42 0.19 -5.51
CA THR A 68 7.55 1.14 -5.47
C THR A 68 7.34 2.31 -6.42
N ILE A 69 6.89 2.05 -7.65
CA ILE A 69 6.57 3.10 -8.63
C ILE A 69 5.44 3.98 -8.09
N LEU A 70 4.37 3.36 -7.58
CA LEU A 70 3.20 4.06 -7.04
C LEU A 70 3.57 4.97 -5.87
N ARG A 71 4.36 4.45 -4.93
CA ARG A 71 4.90 5.22 -3.80
C ARG A 71 5.63 6.47 -4.28
N ASN A 72 6.59 6.27 -5.19
CA ASN A 72 7.42 7.36 -5.68
C ASN A 72 6.57 8.43 -6.38
N GLU A 73 5.53 8.00 -7.10
CA GLU A 73 4.59 8.92 -7.72
C GLU A 73 3.77 9.69 -6.69
N PHE A 74 3.20 9.01 -5.70
CA PHE A 74 2.43 9.63 -4.62
C PHE A 74 3.23 10.74 -3.92
N TYR A 75 4.46 10.46 -3.50
CA TYR A 75 5.30 11.47 -2.84
C TYR A 75 5.77 12.57 -3.81
N SER A 76 5.90 12.26 -5.11
CA SER A 76 6.17 13.28 -6.13
C SER A 76 5.00 14.27 -6.24
N GLN A 77 3.76 13.77 -6.29
CA GLN A 77 2.55 14.58 -6.33
C GLN A 77 2.42 15.44 -5.07
N ILE A 78 2.63 14.88 -3.87
CA ILE A 78 2.61 15.65 -2.61
C ILE A 78 3.62 16.82 -2.63
N ARG A 79 4.88 16.55 -3.04
CA ARG A 79 5.91 17.60 -3.13
C ARG A 79 5.57 18.66 -4.17
N LYS A 80 4.92 18.28 -5.26
CA LYS A 80 4.48 19.22 -6.31
C LYS A 80 3.36 20.12 -5.78
N SER A 81 2.31 19.54 -5.21
CA SER A 81 1.21 20.31 -4.62
C SER A 81 1.68 21.22 -3.49
N GLY A 82 2.61 20.77 -2.64
CA GLY A 82 3.19 21.62 -1.59
C GLY A 82 3.97 22.83 -2.10
N ARG A 83 4.55 22.76 -3.31
CA ARG A 83 5.24 23.88 -3.96
C ARG A 83 4.26 24.84 -4.65
N GLU A 84 3.24 24.30 -5.33
CA GLU A 84 2.21 25.12 -6.01
C GLU A 84 1.36 25.92 -5.01
N VAL A 85 1.08 25.34 -3.83
CA VAL A 85 0.33 26.00 -2.75
C VAL A 85 1.15 27.05 -2.01
N GLN A 86 2.50 26.97 -2.02
CA GLN A 86 3.33 28.07 -1.51
C GLN A 86 3.28 29.31 -2.42
N ASP A 87 2.81 29.17 -3.66
CA ASP A 87 2.72 30.26 -4.64
C ASP A 87 1.29 30.86 -4.74
N THR A 88 0.27 30.17 -4.21
CA THR A 88 -1.14 30.61 -4.24
C THR A 88 -1.91 30.12 -3.00
N ASP A 89 -2.18 31.04 -2.07
CA ASP A 89 -3.07 30.94 -0.89
C ASP A 89 -3.30 29.54 -0.26
N GLY A 90 -2.50 29.27 0.77
CA GLY A 90 -2.49 28.02 1.52
C GLY A 90 -3.76 27.73 2.31
N VAL A 91 -4.67 26.92 1.75
CA VAL A 91 -5.58 26.04 2.51
C VAL A 91 -5.93 24.81 1.68
N TYR A 92 -5.38 23.63 2.01
CA TYR A 92 -5.98 22.36 1.59
C TYR A 92 -6.69 21.70 2.78
N THR A 93 -7.97 21.99 2.93
CA THR A 93 -8.89 21.12 3.65
C THR A 93 -9.45 20.11 2.65
N SER A 94 -8.92 18.89 2.64
CA SER A 94 -9.57 17.77 1.94
C SER A 94 -10.83 17.38 2.73
N ARG A 95 -11.94 18.10 2.51
CA ARG A 95 -13.29 17.63 2.88
C ARG A 95 -13.80 16.73 1.76
N LEU A 96 -14.14 15.49 2.10
CA LEU A 96 -15.09 14.70 1.32
C LEU A 96 -15.88 13.81 2.27
N SER A 97 -17.20 14.03 2.23
CA SER A 97 -18.24 13.32 2.96
C SER A 97 -18.40 11.91 2.39
N VAL A 98 -18.49 10.90 3.25
CA VAL A 98 -18.84 9.53 2.86
C VAL A 98 -20.23 9.23 3.44
N PRO A 99 -21.22 8.81 2.63
CA PRO A 99 -22.54 8.43 3.14
C PRO A 99 -22.46 7.20 4.05
N PRO A 100 -23.27 7.10 5.12
CA PRO A 100 -23.25 5.96 6.02
C PRO A 100 -24.07 4.80 5.45
N GLU A 101 -23.46 3.62 5.30
CA GLU A 101 -24.20 2.39 4.97
C GLU A 101 -23.80 1.22 5.89
N GLN A 102 -24.68 0.95 6.86
CA GLN A 102 -24.91 -0.32 7.57
C GLN A 102 -23.73 -0.97 8.32
N HIS A 103 -23.80 -0.85 9.65
CA HIS A 103 -23.24 -1.62 10.79
C HIS A 103 -21.93 -2.43 10.70
N GLY A 104 -21.54 -3.01 9.56
CA GLY A 104 -20.16 -3.48 9.30
C GLY A 104 -19.25 -2.40 8.70
N SER A 105 -19.82 -1.30 8.19
CA SER A 105 -19.08 -0.17 7.63
C SER A 105 -18.46 0.76 8.67
N VAL A 106 -19.00 0.77 9.90
CA VAL A 106 -18.62 1.70 10.96
C VAL A 106 -17.19 1.41 11.40
N ASP A 107 -16.86 0.14 11.70
CA ASP A 107 -15.50 -0.27 12.06
C ASP A 107 -14.47 -0.02 10.95
N LEU A 108 -14.84 -0.27 9.69
CA LEU A 108 -13.96 -0.01 8.54
C LEU A 108 -13.74 1.48 8.28
N GLN A 109 -14.76 2.31 8.50
CA GLN A 109 -14.66 3.76 8.38
C GLN A 109 -13.85 4.36 9.53
N ASP A 110 -14.02 3.84 10.74
CA ASP A 110 -13.25 4.24 11.92
C ASP A 110 -11.79 3.81 11.79
N PHE A 111 -11.52 2.61 11.27
CA PHE A 111 -10.18 2.15 10.95
C PHE A 111 -9.50 3.01 9.89
N ARG A 112 -10.19 3.35 8.79
CA ARG A 112 -9.67 4.28 7.77
C ARG A 112 -9.39 5.65 8.36
N SER A 113 -10.26 6.14 9.24
CA SER A 113 -10.08 7.42 9.93
C SER A 113 -8.89 7.38 10.89
N ALA A 114 -8.65 6.26 11.57
CA ALA A 114 -7.50 6.05 12.44
C ALA A 114 -6.19 5.99 11.64
N LEU A 115 -6.16 5.22 10.54
CA LEU A 115 -5.02 5.20 9.62
C LEU A 115 -4.67 6.59 9.10
N ALA A 116 -5.69 7.39 8.75
CA ALA A 116 -5.49 8.75 8.27
C ALA A 116 -4.82 9.67 9.32
N LYS A 117 -4.93 9.38 10.61
CA LYS A 117 -4.29 10.15 11.69
C LYS A 117 -2.81 9.78 11.91
N LEU A 118 -2.32 8.69 11.30
CA LEU A 118 -0.92 8.32 11.40
C LEU A 118 -0.02 9.22 10.55
N PRO A 119 1.23 9.49 11.00
CA PRO A 119 2.28 10.04 10.16
C PRO A 119 2.45 9.21 8.88
N ASP A 120 2.76 9.85 7.76
CA ASP A 120 2.79 9.20 6.44
C ASP A 120 3.73 7.99 6.39
N ASP A 121 4.93 8.12 6.96
CA ASP A 121 5.92 7.03 7.06
C ASP A 121 5.42 5.82 7.88
N GLN A 122 4.62 6.06 8.92
CA GLN A 122 4.05 5.02 9.77
C GLN A 122 2.86 4.35 9.09
N ARG A 123 2.00 5.15 8.45
CA ARG A 123 0.87 4.69 7.64
C ARG A 123 1.35 3.82 6.48
N GLU A 124 2.36 4.26 5.76
CA GLU A 124 2.98 3.49 4.68
C GLU A 124 3.50 2.14 5.20
N ALA A 125 4.31 2.15 6.25
CA ALA A 125 4.92 0.93 6.78
C ALA A 125 3.87 -0.09 7.27
N ILE A 126 2.83 0.34 7.98
CA ILE A 126 1.79 -0.57 8.46
C ILE A 126 0.93 -1.11 7.32
N LEU A 127 0.69 -0.34 6.26
CA LEU A 127 -0.03 -0.81 5.07
C LEU A 127 0.79 -1.84 4.29
N LEU A 128 2.09 -1.61 4.11
CA LEU A 128 2.96 -2.55 3.41
C LEU A 128 3.02 -3.92 4.11
N ILE A 129 3.15 -3.93 5.44
CA ILE A 129 3.24 -5.17 6.21
C ILE A 129 1.86 -5.78 6.49
N GLY A 130 0.95 -4.99 7.08
CA GLY A 130 -0.31 -5.51 7.63
C GLY A 130 -1.42 -5.73 6.60
N ALA A 131 -1.53 -4.86 5.61
CA ALA A 131 -2.59 -4.96 4.59
C ALA A 131 -2.09 -5.64 3.31
N SER A 132 -0.88 -5.28 2.88
CA SER A 132 -0.27 -5.80 1.65
C SER A 132 0.54 -7.07 1.89
N GLY A 133 0.83 -7.47 3.14
CA GLY A 133 1.54 -8.74 3.42
C GLY A 133 2.93 -8.84 2.81
N PHE A 134 3.63 -7.70 2.62
CA PHE A 134 5.05 -7.74 2.23
C PHE A 134 5.91 -8.20 3.40
N ALA A 135 7.02 -8.86 3.10
CA ALA A 135 8.05 -9.10 4.10
C ALA A 135 8.70 -7.78 4.55
N TYR A 136 9.35 -7.79 5.71
CA TYR A 136 10.03 -6.59 6.24
C TYR A 136 11.14 -6.10 5.31
N GLU A 137 11.83 -7.03 4.66
CA GLU A 137 12.90 -6.79 3.70
C GLU A 137 12.35 -6.14 2.43
N GLU A 138 11.27 -6.67 1.85
CA GLU A 138 10.61 -6.07 0.67
C GLU A 138 10.07 -4.67 0.98
N ALA A 139 9.44 -4.48 2.15
CA ALA A 139 8.95 -3.16 2.55
C ALA A 139 10.10 -2.16 2.74
N ALA A 140 11.26 -2.62 3.22
CA ALA A 140 12.45 -1.79 3.37
C ALA A 140 13.00 -1.34 2.01
N GLU A 141 13.01 -2.23 1.02
CA GLU A 141 13.37 -1.93 -0.37
C GLU A 141 12.39 -0.92 -1.01
N ILE A 142 11.08 -1.17 -0.89
CA ILE A 142 10.02 -0.28 -1.38
C ILE A 142 10.17 1.13 -0.79
N CYS A 143 10.40 1.23 0.52
CA CYS A 143 10.54 2.50 1.22
C CYS A 143 11.92 3.17 1.05
N GLY A 144 12.93 2.43 0.58
CA GLY A 144 14.31 2.90 0.49
C GLY A 144 14.94 3.21 1.85
N CYS A 145 14.70 2.38 2.87
CA CYS A 145 15.23 2.56 4.22
C CYS A 145 15.69 1.25 4.86
N PRO A 146 16.47 1.26 5.96
CA PRO A 146 16.87 0.03 6.66
C PRO A 146 15.67 -0.77 7.20
N VAL A 147 15.81 -2.10 7.25
CA VAL A 147 14.79 -3.02 7.81
C VAL A 147 14.40 -2.65 9.24
N GLY A 148 15.39 -2.24 10.07
CA GLY A 148 15.13 -1.77 11.43
C GLY A 148 14.22 -0.54 11.49
N THR A 149 14.31 0.35 10.49
CA THR A 149 13.44 1.51 10.37
C THR A 149 12.00 1.10 10.10
N ILE A 150 11.76 0.14 9.19
CA ILE A 150 10.42 -0.42 8.96
C ILE A 150 9.85 -1.02 10.25
N LYS A 151 10.60 -1.88 10.93
CA LYS A 151 10.17 -2.49 12.20
C LYS A 151 9.75 -1.44 13.23
N SER A 152 10.56 -0.38 13.39
CA SER A 152 10.26 0.72 14.31
C SER A 152 9.03 1.54 13.90
N ARG A 153 8.79 1.73 12.59
CA ARG A 153 7.63 2.46 12.06
C ARG A 153 6.35 1.66 12.26
N VAL A 154 6.40 0.35 11.98
CA VAL A 154 5.27 -0.58 12.20
C VAL A 154 4.90 -0.66 13.67
N SER A 155 5.86 -0.84 14.57
CA SER A 155 5.61 -0.88 16.01
C SER A 155 4.92 0.40 16.51
N ARG A 156 5.44 1.57 16.13
CA ARG A 156 4.83 2.86 16.47
C ARG A 156 3.44 3.05 15.86
N ALA A 157 3.24 2.61 14.61
CA ALA A 157 1.94 2.65 13.96
C ALA A 157 0.91 1.80 14.69
N ARG A 158 1.27 0.58 15.11
CA ARG A 158 0.39 -0.33 15.86
C ARG A 158 -0.05 0.27 17.19
N LEU A 159 0.90 0.76 17.99
CA LEU A 159 0.60 1.42 19.27
C LEU A 159 -0.36 2.59 19.06
N ARG A 160 -0.09 3.43 18.05
CA ARG A 160 -0.93 4.59 17.77
C ARG A 160 -2.32 4.20 17.29
N LEU A 161 -2.46 3.13 16.50
CA LEU A 161 -3.77 2.62 16.09
C LEU A 161 -4.55 2.03 17.26
N GLN A 162 -3.89 1.30 18.16
CA GLN A 162 -4.52 0.78 19.38
C GLN A 162 -5.11 1.92 20.23
N GLU A 163 -4.34 2.98 20.46
CA GLU A 163 -4.82 4.18 21.17
C GLU A 163 -6.00 4.85 20.45
N LEU A 164 -5.92 5.01 19.14
CA LEU A 164 -6.94 5.71 18.34
C LEU A 164 -8.26 4.94 18.23
N LEU A 165 -8.19 3.61 18.32
CA LEU A 165 -9.32 2.70 18.21
C LEU A 165 -9.83 2.24 19.59
N GLY A 166 -9.18 2.67 20.69
CA GLY A 166 -9.56 2.26 22.04
C GLY A 166 -9.35 0.76 22.31
N ILE A 167 -8.38 0.14 21.64
CA ILE A 167 -8.12 -1.30 21.75
C ILE A 167 -7.16 -1.51 22.92
N GLU A 168 -7.70 -2.02 24.03
CA GLU A 168 -6.94 -2.28 25.26
C GLU A 168 -6.32 -3.69 25.32
N ASN A 169 -6.68 -4.60 24.39
CA ASN A 169 -6.20 -5.99 24.36
C ASN A 169 -5.74 -6.46 22.96
N GLU A 170 -4.54 -7.07 22.87
CA GLU A 170 -4.02 -7.67 21.62
C GLU A 170 -4.83 -8.89 21.13
N ASN A 171 -5.68 -9.47 21.98
CA ASN A 171 -6.47 -10.66 21.68
C ASN A 171 -7.74 -10.40 20.88
N GLU A 172 -8.09 -9.14 20.61
CA GLU A 172 -9.34 -8.82 19.92
C GLU A 172 -9.22 -8.86 18.39
N PHE A 173 -7.99 -8.73 17.84
CA PHE A 173 -7.71 -8.93 16.41
C PHE A 173 -6.30 -9.48 16.19
N GLY A 174 -6.15 -10.80 16.37
CA GLY A 174 -5.18 -11.62 15.66
C GLY A 174 -5.91 -12.47 14.61
N PRO A 175 -5.24 -13.14 13.66
CA PRO A 175 -5.89 -14.24 12.96
C PRO A 175 -6.41 -15.15 14.06
N ASP A 176 -7.73 -15.41 14.05
CA ASP A 176 -8.38 -16.27 15.02
C ASP A 176 -7.47 -17.47 15.30
N ALA A 177 -7.32 -17.91 16.55
CA ALA A 177 -6.46 -19.07 16.85
C ALA A 177 -6.83 -20.29 15.98
N GLN A 178 -8.05 -20.29 15.42
CA GLN A 178 -8.53 -21.19 14.37
C GLN A 178 -7.88 -20.98 12.99
N MET A 179 -7.65 -19.74 12.54
CA MET A 179 -7.05 -19.42 11.23
C MET A 179 -5.53 -19.69 11.17
N SER A 180 -4.81 -19.56 12.29
CA SER A 180 -3.40 -19.99 12.37
C SER A 180 -3.22 -21.51 12.34
N ALA A 181 -4.24 -22.28 12.77
CA ALA A 181 -4.23 -23.73 12.67
C ALA A 181 -4.53 -24.22 11.24
N VAL A 182 -5.37 -23.50 10.50
CA VAL A 182 -5.71 -23.82 9.10
C VAL A 182 -4.54 -23.54 8.15
N THR A 183 -3.79 -22.44 8.35
CA THR A 183 -2.58 -22.15 7.56
C THR A 183 -1.43 -23.11 7.86
N ALA A 184 -1.23 -23.51 9.13
CA ALA A 184 -0.22 -24.51 9.49
C ALA A 184 -0.53 -25.92 8.93
N ALA A 185 -1.82 -26.29 8.85
CA ALA A 185 -2.24 -27.58 8.29
C ALA A 185 -2.15 -27.63 6.74
N ALA A 186 -2.29 -26.50 6.06
CA ALA A 186 -2.24 -26.42 4.60
C ALA A 186 -0.81 -26.53 4.03
N THR A 187 0.22 -26.16 4.80
CA THR A 187 1.63 -26.25 4.40
C THR A 187 2.27 -27.61 4.71
N ALA A 188 1.54 -28.53 5.35
CA ALA A 188 2.02 -29.85 5.77
C ALA A 188 1.53 -31.00 4.86
N ARG A 189 1.10 -30.72 3.63
CA ARG A 189 0.75 -31.73 2.63
C ARG A 189 1.56 -31.60 1.36
#